data_AF-A0A845S719-F1
#
_entry.id   AF-A0A845S719-F1
#
_cell.length_a   1.000
_cell.length_b   1.000
_cell.length_c   1.000
_cell.angle_alpha   90.00
_cell.angle_beta   90.00
_cell.angle_gamma   90.00
#
_symmetry.space_group_name_H-M   'P 1'
#
loop_
_entity.id
_entity.type
_entity.pdbx_description
1 polymer ?
#
loop_
_entity_poly.entity_id
_entity_poly.type
_entity_poly.pdbx_seq_one_letter_code
_entity_poly.pdbx_strand_id
1 'polypeptide(L)'
;EQIGNLAWVAAALILLASGRNGKGIGGKIISAAAGLYAGVGHFSDILSYSRLLALGLATSALAFAVNLIASMVVDIPYVGFIIATIILIIGHVFTLAINTLGAFVHSARLQFVEFFGKFISGTGKEFSPLARKETYVTIGDD
;
A
#
# COMPACT_ATOMS: atom_id res chain seq x y z
N GLU A 1 -32.42 -6.74 -0.76
CA GLU A 1 -33.19 -5.98 0.26
C GLU A 1 -32.77 -6.26 1.70
N GLN A 2 -32.58 -7.51 2.14
CA GLN A 2 -32.23 -7.82 3.54
C GLN A 2 -30.94 -7.14 4.05
N ILE A 3 -29.91 -7.00 3.20
CA ILE A 3 -28.63 -6.37 3.57
C ILE A 3 -28.80 -4.87 3.83
N GLY A 4 -29.69 -4.20 3.08
CA GLY A 4 -30.01 -2.78 3.27
C GLY A 4 -30.79 -2.53 4.56
N ASN A 5 -31.74 -3.40 4.88
CA ASN A 5 -32.50 -3.33 6.12
C ASN A 5 -31.61 -3.61 7.35
N LEU A 6 -30.66 -4.54 7.24
CA LEU A 6 -29.69 -4.83 8.30
C LEU A 6 -28.73 -3.66 8.56
N ALA A 7 -28.30 -2.94 7.51
CA ALA A 7 -27.46 -1.76 7.64
C ALA A 7 -28.17 -0.61 8.38
N TRP A 8 -29.47 -0.40 8.10
CA TRP A 8 -30.28 0.57 8.84
C TRP A 8 -30.49 0.20 10.31
N VAL A 9 -30.66 -1.10 10.62
CA VAL A 9 -30.76 -1.59 12.00
C VAL A 9 -29.43 -1.43 12.76
N ALA A 10 -28.29 -1.70 12.11
CA ALA A 10 -26.97 -1.48 12.70
C ALA A 10 -26.70 0.00 12.96
N ALA A 11 -27.06 0.89 12.02
CA ALA A 11 -26.98 2.33 12.20
C ALA A 11 -27.88 2.81 13.37
N ALA A 12 -29.11 2.31 13.46
CA ALA A 12 -30.03 2.62 14.56
C ALA A 12 -29.50 2.14 15.92
N LEU A 13 -28.89 0.96 16.00
CA LEU A 13 -28.26 0.44 17.21
C LEU A 13 -27.05 1.29 17.65
N ILE A 14 -26.22 1.74 16.71
CA ILE A 14 -25.07 2.61 16.99
C ILE A 14 -25.52 3.99 17.48
N LEU A 15 -26.58 4.54 16.87
CA LEU A 15 -27.20 5.80 17.30
C LEU A 15 -27.78 5.68 18.71
N LEU A 16 -28.47 4.58 19.03
CA LEU A 16 -29.05 4.33 20.35
C LEU A 16 -28.00 4.04 21.43
N ALA A 17 -26.95 3.27 21.11
CA ALA A 17 -25.87 2.94 22.04
C ALA A 17 -24.97 4.15 22.34
N SER A 18 -24.65 4.97 21.33
CA SER A 18 -23.79 6.16 21.50
C SER A 18 -24.55 7.36 22.09
N GLY A 19 -25.89 7.39 21.97
CA GLY A 19 -26.74 8.40 22.60
C GLY A 19 -26.86 8.32 24.13
N ARG A 20 -26.26 7.31 24.79
CA ARG A 20 -26.40 7.11 26.23
C ARG A 20 -25.48 7.98 27.10
N ASN A 21 -24.39 8.52 26.55
CA ASN A 21 -23.37 9.26 27.32
C ASN A 21 -23.51 10.80 27.29
N GLY A 22 -24.44 11.36 26.52
CA GLY A 22 -24.64 12.81 26.41
C GLY A 22 -25.64 13.38 27.41
N LYS A 23 -25.18 14.23 28.34
CA LYS A 23 -26.07 15.13 29.09
C LYS A 23 -26.60 16.22 28.12
N GLY A 24 -27.86 16.10 27.71
CA GLY A 24 -28.58 17.05 26.84
C GLY A 24 -28.86 16.55 25.42
N ILE A 25 -29.92 17.09 24.79
CA ILE A 25 -30.44 16.67 23.46
C ILE A 25 -29.40 16.86 22.34
N GLY A 26 -28.63 17.96 22.35
CA GLY A 26 -27.55 18.20 21.39
C GLY A 26 -26.36 17.24 21.55
N GLY A 27 -26.01 16.90 22.80
CA GLY A 27 -24.93 15.97 23.09
C GLY A 27 -25.22 14.54 22.61
N LYS A 28 -26.50 14.14 22.60
CA LYS A 28 -26.93 12.84 22.07
C LYS A 28 -26.81 12.74 20.55
N ILE A 29 -27.12 13.82 19.82
CA ILE A 29 -26.99 13.84 18.36
C ILE A 29 -25.51 13.84 17.95
N ILE A 30 -24.67 14.61 18.65
CA ILE A 30 -23.22 14.63 18.39
C ILE A 30 -22.58 13.28 18.72
N SER A 31 -22.93 12.65 19.84
CA SER A 31 -22.40 11.33 20.18
C SER A 31 -22.90 10.23 19.25
N ALA A 32 -24.14 10.34 18.75
CA ALA A 32 -24.69 9.41 17.77
C ALA A 32 -24.02 9.57 16.39
N ALA A 33 -23.74 10.80 15.96
CA ALA A 33 -22.93 11.07 14.76
C ALA A 33 -21.48 10.58 14.92
N ALA A 34 -20.88 10.76 16.10
CA ALA A 34 -19.54 10.27 16.42
C ALA A 34 -19.46 8.73 16.41
N GLY A 35 -20.50 8.03 16.89
CA GLY A 35 -20.58 6.56 16.82
C GLY A 35 -20.66 6.03 15.39
N LEU A 36 -21.42 6.68 14.51
CA LEU A 36 -21.46 6.38 13.08
C LEU A 36 -20.11 6.65 12.40
N TYR A 37 -19.49 7.79 12.72
CA TYR A 37 -18.17 8.15 12.20
C TYR A 37 -17.11 7.14 12.63
N ALA A 38 -17.14 6.68 13.89
CA ALA A 38 -16.26 5.63 14.38
C ALA A 38 -16.47 4.30 13.63
N GLY A 39 -17.73 3.93 13.35
CA GLY A 39 -18.05 2.74 12.54
C GLY A 39 -17.52 2.83 11.11
N VAL A 40 -17.68 3.99 10.45
CA VAL A 40 -17.10 4.25 9.12
C VAL A 40 -15.56 4.27 9.17
N GLY A 41 -14.97 4.79 10.25
CA GLY A 41 -13.54 4.76 10.50
C GLY A 41 -12.97 3.33 10.50
N HIS A 42 -13.62 2.40 11.21
CA HIS A 42 -13.21 0.99 11.21
C HIS A 42 -13.31 0.33 9.82
N PHE A 43 -14.34 0.67 9.03
CA PHE A 43 -14.42 0.22 7.64
C PHE A 43 -13.31 0.83 6.77
N SER A 44 -12.94 2.10 7.00
CA SER A 44 -11.83 2.76 6.32
C SER A 44 -10.48 2.10 6.65
N ASP A 45 -10.30 1.64 7.89
CA ASP A 45 -9.10 0.91 8.28
C ASP A 45 -8.99 -0.42 7.53
N ILE A 46 -10.09 -1.18 7.40
CA ILE A 46 -10.13 -2.42 6.59
C ILE A 46 -9.84 -2.13 5.12
N LEU A 47 -10.39 -1.04 4.59
CA LEU A 47 -10.14 -0.62 3.21
C LEU A 47 -8.68 -0.21 2.98
N SER A 48 -7.96 0.27 4.01
CA SER A 48 -6.52 0.54 3.93
C SER A 48 -5.70 -0.74 3.65
N TYR A 49 -6.11 -1.88 4.23
CA TYR A 49 -5.49 -3.19 3.98
C TYR A 49 -5.83 -3.80 2.61
N SER A 50 -6.84 -3.27 1.91
CA SER A 50 -7.19 -3.70 0.53
C SER A 50 -6.04 -3.54 -0.46
N ARG A 51 -5.07 -2.70 -0.15
CA ARG A 51 -3.83 -2.50 -0.93
C ARG A 51 -2.97 -3.77 -1.04
N LEU A 52 -2.84 -4.53 0.04
CA LEU A 52 -2.09 -5.81 0.02
C LEU A 52 -2.87 -6.87 -0.75
N LEU A 53 -4.19 -6.89 -0.56
CA LEU A 53 -5.10 -7.73 -1.35
C LEU A 53 -5.01 -7.41 -2.85
N ALA A 54 -5.02 -6.13 -3.22
CA ALA A 54 -4.94 -5.66 -4.60
C ALA A 54 -3.61 -6.07 -5.25
N LEU A 55 -2.49 -5.97 -4.52
CA LEU A 55 -1.20 -6.45 -4.99
C LEU A 55 -1.23 -7.97 -5.27
N GLY A 56 -1.83 -8.77 -4.37
CA GLY A 56 -1.96 -10.22 -4.56
C GLY A 56 -2.91 -10.64 -5.69
N LEU A 57 -4.03 -9.92 -5.86
CA LEU A 57 -4.96 -10.11 -6.99
C LEU A 57 -4.28 -9.80 -8.32
N ALA A 58 -3.49 -8.72 -8.39
CA ALA A 58 -2.74 -8.37 -9.58
C ALA A 58 -1.71 -9.44 -9.95
N THR A 59 -0.95 -9.97 -8.98
CA THR A 59 -0.01 -11.09 -9.23
C THR A 59 -0.72 -12.31 -9.78
N SER A 60 -1.85 -12.67 -9.16
CA SER A 60 -2.62 -13.85 -9.53
C SER A 60 -3.21 -13.72 -10.94
N ALA A 61 -3.67 -12.53 -11.30
CA ALA A 61 -4.15 -12.23 -12.65
C ALA A 61 -3.05 -12.32 -13.71
N LEU A 62 -1.83 -11.82 -13.42
CA LEU A 62 -0.69 -11.97 -14.34
C LEU A 62 -0.28 -13.44 -14.51
N ALA A 63 -0.16 -14.19 -13.41
CA ALA A 63 0.17 -15.62 -13.46
C ALA A 63 -0.89 -16.42 -14.23
N PHE A 64 -2.17 -16.08 -14.04
CA PHE A 64 -3.27 -16.66 -14.82
C PHE A 64 -3.14 -16.36 -16.32
N ALA A 65 -2.83 -15.12 -16.70
CA ALA A 65 -2.63 -14.75 -18.10
C ALA A 65 -1.45 -15.51 -18.74
N VAL A 66 -0.33 -15.67 -18.02
CA VAL A 66 0.82 -16.47 -18.46
C VAL A 66 0.42 -17.93 -18.67
N ASN A 67 -0.34 -18.51 -17.72
CA ASN A 67 -0.83 -19.88 -17.84
C ASN A 67 -1.77 -20.06 -19.04
N LEU A 68 -2.63 -19.07 -19.30
CA LEU A 68 -3.54 -19.09 -20.45
C LEU A 68 -2.75 -19.09 -21.76
N ILE A 69 -1.76 -18.21 -21.91
CA ILE A 69 -0.87 -18.18 -23.08
C ILE A 69 -0.12 -19.51 -23.24
N ALA A 70 0.41 -20.06 -22.15
CA ALA A 70 1.11 -21.35 -22.19
C ALA A 70 0.18 -22.50 -22.61
N SER A 71 -1.07 -22.54 -22.12
CA SER A 71 -2.05 -23.56 -22.48
C SER A 71 -2.42 -23.55 -23.96
N MET A 72 -2.52 -22.35 -24.56
CA MET A 72 -2.81 -22.21 -25.99
C MET A 72 -1.66 -22.70 -26.89
N VAL A 73 -0.42 -22.69 -26.37
CA VAL A 73 0.78 -23.10 -27.11
C VAL A 73 1.07 -24.60 -26.97
N VAL A 74 0.60 -25.23 -25.90
CA VAL A 74 0.73 -26.68 -25.66
C VAL A 74 0.05 -27.52 -26.75
N ASP A 75 -1.06 -27.04 -27.31
CA ASP A 75 -1.87 -27.79 -28.30
C ASP A 75 -1.17 -27.97 -29.66
N ILE A 76 0.01 -27.36 -29.88
CA ILE A 76 0.80 -27.53 -31.09
C ILE A 76 1.56 -28.87 -31.04
N PRO A 77 1.33 -29.81 -32.00
CA PRO A 77 1.97 -31.12 -31.97
C PRO A 77 3.50 -31.04 -32.06
N TYR A 78 4.18 -31.94 -31.33
CA TYR A 78 5.64 -32.14 -31.21
C TYR A 78 6.46 -31.00 -30.58
N VAL A 79 6.15 -29.73 -30.84
CA VAL A 79 6.97 -28.59 -30.38
C VAL A 79 6.30 -27.80 -29.24
N GLY A 80 4.97 -27.92 -29.09
CA GLY A 80 4.18 -27.14 -28.14
C GLY A 80 4.63 -27.29 -26.69
N PHE A 81 5.00 -28.50 -26.25
CA PHE A 81 5.42 -28.75 -24.86
C PHE A 81 6.71 -28.02 -24.47
N ILE A 82 7.70 -27.98 -25.37
CA ILE A 82 8.99 -27.32 -25.14
C ILE A 82 8.80 -25.80 -25.11
N ILE A 83 8.04 -25.26 -26.05
CA ILE A 83 7.77 -23.82 -26.12
C ILE A 83 6.93 -23.38 -24.91
N ALA A 84 5.90 -24.15 -24.53
CA ALA A 84 5.07 -23.84 -23.36
C ALA A 84 5.87 -23.85 -22.06
N THR A 85 6.82 -24.78 -21.89
CA THR A 85 7.72 -24.82 -20.72
C THR A 85 8.58 -23.55 -20.66
N ILE A 86 9.14 -23.12 -21.79
CA ILE A 86 9.93 -21.89 -21.86
C ILE A 86 9.08 -20.66 -21.52
N ILE A 87 7.86 -20.57 -22.09
CA ILE A 87 6.92 -19.48 -21.80
C ILE A 87 6.53 -19.46 -20.33
N LEU A 88 6.29 -20.60 -19.71
CA LEU A 88 5.96 -20.70 -18.28
C LEU A 88 7.10 -20.18 -17.40
N ILE A 89 8.33 -20.59 -17.68
CA ILE A 89 9.52 -20.17 -16.93
C ILE A 89 9.71 -18.65 -17.09
N ILE A 90 9.76 -18.16 -18.34
CA ILE A 90 9.99 -16.74 -18.61
C ILE A 90 8.85 -15.89 -18.06
N GLY A 91 7.59 -16.32 -18.26
CA GLY A 91 6.42 -15.59 -17.81
C GLY A 91 6.30 -15.51 -16.29
N HIS A 92 6.66 -16.57 -15.55
CA HIS A 92 6.67 -16.51 -14.08
C HIS A 92 7.84 -15.67 -13.55
N VAL A 93 9.01 -15.74 -14.17
CA VAL A 93 10.14 -14.86 -13.82
C VAL A 93 9.78 -13.40 -14.06
N PHE A 94 9.13 -13.09 -15.18
CA PHE A 94 8.65 -11.74 -15.48
C PHE A 94 7.58 -11.27 -14.48
N THR A 95 6.61 -12.13 -14.16
CA THR A 95 5.58 -11.84 -13.16
C THR A 95 6.20 -11.54 -11.79
N LEU A 96 7.21 -12.30 -11.38
CA LEU A 96 7.95 -12.09 -10.13
C LEU A 96 8.70 -10.76 -10.14
N ALA A 97 9.38 -10.42 -11.24
CA ALA A 97 10.14 -9.18 -11.38
C ALA A 97 9.22 -7.95 -11.28
N ILE A 98 8.11 -7.93 -12.02
CA ILE A 98 7.15 -6.83 -11.99
C ILE A 98 6.49 -6.70 -10.61
N ASN A 99 6.17 -7.82 -9.96
CA ASN A 99 5.57 -7.77 -8.62
C ASN A 99 6.52 -7.20 -7.56
N THR A 100 7.80 -7.59 -7.64
CA THR A 100 8.84 -7.11 -6.72
C THR A 100 9.12 -5.62 -6.94
N LEU A 101 9.21 -5.17 -8.19
CA LEU A 101 9.33 -3.75 -8.53
C LEU A 101 8.10 -2.96 -8.08
N GLY A 102 6.90 -3.48 -8.27
CA GLY A 102 5.65 -2.86 -7.82
C GLY A 102 5.57 -2.72 -6.30
N ALA A 103 5.91 -3.79 -5.57
CA ALA A 103 5.97 -3.78 -4.11
C ALA A 103 7.03 -2.79 -3.57
N PHE A 104 8.19 -2.73 -4.23
CA PHE A 104 9.26 -1.80 -3.89
C PHE A 104 8.82 -0.34 -4.07
N VAL A 105 8.26 0.03 -5.23
CA VAL A 105 7.78 1.40 -5.49
C VAL A 105 6.67 1.79 -4.53
N HIS A 106 5.75 0.87 -4.23
CA HIS A 106 4.64 1.15 -3.32
C HIS A 106 5.09 1.39 -1.88
N SER A 107 6.12 0.66 -1.44
CA SER A 107 6.78 0.85 -0.15
C SER A 107 7.59 2.15 -0.11
N ALA A 108 8.32 2.45 -1.20
CA ALA A 108 9.07 3.68 -1.36
C ALA A 108 8.16 4.92 -1.32
N ARG A 109 6.94 4.84 -1.88
CA ARG A 109 5.95 5.92 -1.79
C ARG A 109 5.61 6.24 -0.34
N LEU A 110 5.38 5.23 0.50
CA LEU A 110 5.07 5.41 1.91
C LEU A 110 6.29 5.97 2.67
N GLN A 111 7.51 5.49 2.38
CA GLN A 111 8.73 6.03 3.00
C GLN A 111 8.99 7.49 2.62
N PHE A 112 8.88 7.84 1.33
CA PHE A 112 9.17 9.20 0.87
C PHE A 112 8.10 10.22 1.26
N VAL A 113 6.83 9.86 1.16
CA VAL A 113 5.73 10.82 1.38
C VAL A 113 5.26 10.83 2.83
N GLU A 114 5.12 9.66 3.46
CA GLU A 114 4.55 9.55 4.82
C GLU A 114 5.60 9.58 5.93
N PHE A 115 6.82 9.06 5.68
CA PHE A 115 7.87 8.98 6.70
C PHE A 115 8.83 10.19 6.66
N PHE A 116 9.45 10.49 5.52
CA PHE A 116 10.40 11.62 5.46
C PHE A 116 9.75 12.98 5.73
N GLY A 117 8.49 13.19 5.36
CA GLY A 117 7.74 14.40 5.70
C GLY A 117 7.48 14.60 7.20
N LYS A 118 7.57 13.54 8.02
CA LYS A 118 7.36 13.60 9.48
C LYS A 118 8.66 13.73 10.28
N PHE A 119 9.77 13.20 9.77
CA PHE A 119 11.04 13.12 10.51
C PHE A 119 12.15 14.02 9.95
N ILE A 120 12.01 14.53 8.72
CA ILE A 120 12.94 15.49 8.12
C ILE A 120 12.23 16.84 8.05
N SER A 121 12.38 17.65 9.10
CA SER A 121 12.07 19.08 9.01
C SER A 121 13.08 19.71 8.06
N GLY A 122 12.62 20.38 6.99
CA GLY A 122 13.43 20.98 5.91
C GLY A 122 14.36 22.14 6.33
N THR A 123 14.91 22.11 7.54
CA THR A 123 15.79 23.12 8.11
C THR A 123 16.77 22.43 9.06
N GLY A 124 17.72 21.70 8.49
CA GLY A 124 18.98 21.35 9.13
C GLY A 124 20.10 22.11 8.42
N LYS A 125 20.97 22.81 9.17
CA LYS A 125 22.20 23.37 8.60
C LYS A 125 23.10 22.20 8.19
N GLU A 126 23.55 22.19 6.94
CA GLU A 126 24.56 21.24 6.48
C GLU A 126 25.81 21.39 7.36
N PHE A 127 26.22 20.28 7.98
CA PHE A 127 27.40 20.27 8.83
C PHE A 127 28.64 20.45 7.93
N SER A 128 29.23 21.65 7.97
CA SER A 128 30.53 21.90 7.36
C SER A 128 31.61 21.57 8.39
N PRO A 129 32.33 20.45 8.26
CA PRO A 129 33.43 20.17 9.16
C PRO A 129 34.51 21.25 8.99
N LEU A 130 35.15 21.62 10.11
CA LEU A 130 36.34 22.47 10.09
C LEU A 130 37.47 21.74 9.34
N ALA A 131 37.52 21.95 8.02
CA ALA A 131 38.60 21.47 7.17
C ALA A 131 39.70 22.52 7.09
N ARG A 132 40.93 22.13 7.43
CA ARG A 132 42.12 22.96 7.28
C ARG A 132 42.41 23.12 5.78
N LYS A 133 41.97 24.24 5.19
CA LYS A 133 42.21 24.57 3.78
C LYS A 133 43.58 25.23 3.65
N GLU A 134 44.62 24.43 3.59
CA GLU A 134 45.99 24.92 3.36
C GLU A 134 46.09 25.51 1.96
N THR A 135 46.03 26.85 1.86
CA THR A 135 46.14 27.55 0.57
C THR A 135 47.60 27.92 0.24
N TYR A 136 48.48 27.96 1.24
CA TYR A 136 49.92 28.14 1.06
C TYR A 136 50.67 27.29 2.09
N VAL A 137 51.14 26.12 1.66
CA VAL A 137 52.13 25.34 2.42
C VAL A 137 53.49 25.69 1.86
N THR A 138 54.22 26.56 2.54
CA THR A 138 55.65 26.71 2.28
C THR A 138 56.33 25.55 3.00
N ILE A 139 56.70 24.52 2.25
CA ILE A 139 57.57 23.46 2.74
C ILE A 139 58.96 24.08 2.81
N GLY A 140 59.44 24.36 4.02
CA GLY A 140 60.84 24.70 4.23
C GLY A 140 61.66 23.43 4.04
N ASP A 141 62.45 23.39 2.96
CA ASP A 141 63.68 22.60 2.93
C ASP A 141 64.79 23.54 3.42
N ASP A 142 65.46 23.10 4.49
CA ASP A 142 66.57 23.71 5.25
C ASP A 142 66.25 24.85 6.27
#